data_AF-A0A935XF08-F1
#
_entry.id   AF-A0A935XF08-F1
#
_cell.length_a   1.000
_cell.length_b   1.000
_cell.length_c   1.000
_cell.angle_alpha   90.00
_cell.angle_beta   90.00
_cell.angle_gamma   90.00
#
_symmetry.space_group_name_H-M   'P 1'
#
loop_
_entity.id
_entity.type
_entity.pdbx_description
1 polymer ?
#
loop_
_entity_poly.entity_id
_entity_poly.type
_entity_poly.pdbx_seq_one_letter_code
_entity_poly.pdbx_strand_id
1 'polypeptide(L)'
;MRLMYGARGVVAAMAAMAAVACGGDDGSAPPPPPPPVRSVRILSGADVTDSAGARMLQPLIVEVHDSAGALAPLGTVVRFESLARAESYEARVASLTALGYSSLASGITDASGRTGVMVELGERPGTARVAIVVPTLGVRDTARFTVTPAAPARITLTPSDTAVFVGGSFTVRGSVTDRYDNPRSDPIALSIARTGASVTSGGVVSTSAVGRYTIQATVGPFSQTAQFSVVPPGLLTAFDVISGEIVTVDLVGGNQLRRALAVSAGIGIRPKWVAGTGEVIYSTFNGQLQELELAAPNQGTRLLFPQRPASITHAADPSPSANGAWVYFAAHSAGCASDDYCLHRARLDGTGIEIMEATRVFPERSFRPSPSPDGRRVAFQVDVSTGPRVRVLDAETQQLSAWSEPGFAPAWSPNGQMIAYMNSKGDLNVIGADGSSPRVVVAGKEFLRYDGITWSPDSQWIMYRVLEGTSIVNAQTGEVLPIPRLNAYFNVNWR
;
A
#
# COMPACT_ATOMS: atom_id res chain seq x y z
N MET A 1 -20.49 30.05 -55.34
CA MET A 1 -21.44 30.78 -54.47
C MET A 1 -20.62 31.29 -53.27
N ARG A 2 -19.89 32.43 -53.39
CA ARG A 2 -20.23 33.82 -52.98
C ARG A 2 -20.74 33.90 -51.52
N LEU A 3 -20.24 34.72 -50.57
CA LEU A 3 -19.36 35.91 -50.47
C LEU A 3 -18.66 35.88 -49.07
N MET A 4 -17.39 36.23 -48.85
CA MET A 4 -16.66 37.54 -48.85
C MET A 4 -16.98 38.52 -47.71
N TYR A 5 -15.95 38.90 -46.94
CA TYR A 5 -15.48 40.23 -46.45
C TYR A 5 -14.40 39.94 -45.36
N GLY A 6 -13.10 40.34 -45.38
CA GLY A 6 -12.35 41.48 -45.93
C GLY A 6 -12.45 42.67 -44.96
N ALA A 7 -11.43 43.35 -44.42
CA ALA A 7 -9.97 43.42 -44.64
C ALA A 7 -9.28 44.25 -43.51
N ARG A 8 -7.93 44.16 -43.41
CA ARG A 8 -6.87 45.20 -43.22
C ARG A 8 -7.25 46.52 -42.51
N GLY A 9 -6.48 47.17 -41.63
CA GLY A 9 -5.05 47.23 -41.33
C GLY A 9 -4.69 48.70 -40.95
N VAL A 10 -3.46 48.92 -40.47
CA VAL A 10 -2.68 50.19 -40.48
C VAL A 10 -2.66 51.08 -39.22
N VAL A 11 -1.41 51.37 -38.85
CA VAL A 11 -0.81 52.27 -37.87
C VAL A 11 -1.13 53.74 -38.16
N ALA A 12 -1.41 54.54 -37.12
CA ALA A 12 -1.51 55.99 -37.23
C ALA A 12 -0.49 56.68 -36.31
N ALA A 13 0.39 57.46 -36.93
CA ALA A 13 1.18 58.50 -36.32
C ALA A 13 0.40 59.84 -36.36
N MET A 14 0.50 60.64 -35.31
CA MET A 14 0.27 62.10 -35.33
C MET A 14 1.33 62.71 -34.41
N ALA A 15 2.33 63.43 -34.91
CA ALA A 15 2.31 64.79 -35.46
C ALA A 15 2.12 65.85 -34.37
N ALA A 16 3.24 66.54 -34.11
CA ALA A 16 3.41 67.62 -33.16
C ALA A 16 2.69 68.91 -33.61
N MET A 17 2.09 69.62 -32.65
CA MET A 17 1.80 71.04 -32.78
C MET A 17 2.80 71.84 -31.95
N ALA A 18 3.49 72.76 -32.63
CA ALA A 18 4.30 73.80 -32.03
C ALA A 18 3.38 74.93 -31.51
N ALA A 19 3.60 75.35 -30.27
CA ALA A 19 3.17 76.64 -29.78
C ALA A 19 4.43 77.41 -29.35
N VAL A 20 4.68 78.53 -30.04
CA VAL A 20 5.67 79.53 -29.65
C VAL A 20 4.97 80.53 -28.74
N ALA A 21 5.49 80.72 -27.53
CA ALA A 21 5.25 81.91 -26.73
C ALA A 21 6.53 82.25 -25.97
N CYS A 22 7.08 83.43 -26.28
CA CYS A 22 8.26 84.01 -25.64
C CYS A 22 7.88 84.57 -24.25
N GLY A 23 8.80 84.46 -23.29
CA GLY A 23 8.75 85.16 -22.01
C GLY A 23 9.78 84.57 -21.06
N GLY A 24 10.89 85.28 -20.86
CA GLY A 24 11.97 84.85 -19.98
C GLY A 24 11.57 84.95 -18.50
N ASP A 25 12.06 84.00 -17.72
CA ASP A 25 12.64 84.20 -16.39
C ASP A 25 13.42 82.93 -16.04
N ASP A 26 14.69 83.09 -15.66
CA ASP A 26 15.59 82.02 -15.24
C ASP A 26 15.09 81.39 -13.94
N GLY A 27 14.20 80.42 -14.05
CA GLY A 27 13.76 79.56 -12.96
C GLY A 27 14.15 78.12 -13.25
N SER A 28 15.35 77.72 -12.83
CA SER A 28 15.74 76.31 -12.79
C SER A 28 14.62 75.47 -12.18
N ALA A 29 14.10 74.49 -12.92
CA ALA A 29 13.13 73.53 -12.38
C ALA A 29 13.68 72.97 -11.05
N PRO A 30 12.87 72.92 -9.97
CA PRO A 30 13.35 72.40 -8.70
C PRO A 30 13.87 70.98 -8.93
N PRO A 31 15.04 70.62 -8.35
CA PRO A 31 15.58 69.28 -8.49
C PRO A 31 14.52 68.26 -8.07
N PRO A 32 14.45 67.08 -8.72
CA PRO A 32 13.55 66.02 -8.28
C PRO A 32 13.76 65.81 -6.78
N PRO A 33 12.68 65.66 -5.99
CA PRO A 33 12.80 65.47 -4.56
C PRO A 33 13.79 64.33 -4.31
N PRO A 34 14.72 64.48 -3.35
CA PRO A 34 15.68 63.43 -3.04
C PRO A 34 14.90 62.12 -2.82
N PRO A 35 15.46 60.97 -3.25
CA PRO A 35 14.80 59.69 -3.05
C PRO A 35 14.41 59.56 -1.57
N PRO A 36 13.20 59.05 -1.27
CA PRO A 36 12.74 58.97 0.12
C PRO A 36 13.78 58.26 0.96
N VAL A 37 14.29 58.94 1.98
CA VAL A 37 15.29 58.38 2.89
C VAL A 37 14.65 57.19 3.59
N ARG A 38 15.24 56.01 3.48
CA ARG A 38 14.74 54.84 4.20
C ARG A 38 14.97 55.07 5.69
N SER A 39 13.88 55.19 6.44
CA SER A 39 13.91 55.40 7.89
C SER A 39 14.45 54.18 8.67
N VAL A 40 14.58 53.02 8.02
CA VAL A 40 15.30 51.86 8.53
C VAL A 40 16.25 51.36 7.43
N ARG A 41 17.51 51.18 7.77
CA ARG A 41 18.53 50.56 6.93
C ARG A 41 19.03 49.28 7.60
N ILE A 42 18.88 48.14 6.94
CA ILE A 42 19.44 46.88 7.43
C ILE A 42 20.94 46.86 7.09
N LEU A 43 21.78 46.68 8.11
CA LEU A 43 23.24 46.66 7.99
C LEU A 43 23.81 45.25 7.85
N SER A 44 23.20 44.25 8.51
CA SER A 44 23.64 42.86 8.47
C SER A 44 22.53 41.88 8.83
N GLY A 45 22.74 40.60 8.54
CA GLY A 45 21.88 39.52 9.04
C GLY A 45 20.49 39.44 8.40
N ALA A 46 20.25 40.07 7.24
CA ALA A 46 19.08 39.83 6.40
C ALA A 46 19.50 39.30 5.02
N ASP A 47 18.52 38.80 4.27
CA ASP A 47 18.67 38.21 2.93
C ASP A 47 19.65 37.03 2.89
N VAL A 48 19.79 36.35 4.02
CA VAL A 48 20.62 35.15 4.17
C VAL A 48 19.78 33.89 3.94
N THR A 49 20.42 32.86 3.41
CA THR A 49 19.85 31.52 3.25
C THR A 49 20.46 30.57 4.27
N ASP A 50 19.63 29.85 5.03
CA ASP A 50 20.09 28.78 5.92
C ASP A 50 18.97 27.72 6.07
N SER A 51 19.21 26.70 6.86
CA SER A 51 18.36 25.55 7.11
C SER A 51 17.26 25.81 8.13
N ALA A 52 16.19 25.03 8.06
CA ALA A 52 15.09 25.07 9.01
C ALA A 52 15.59 24.88 10.46
N GLY A 53 15.16 25.77 11.35
CA GLY A 53 15.61 25.79 12.75
C GLY A 53 17.06 26.27 12.96
N ALA A 54 17.72 26.83 11.94
CA ALA A 54 19.06 27.38 12.09
C ALA A 54 19.04 28.64 12.96
N ARG A 55 20.02 28.73 13.88
CA ARG A 55 20.29 29.96 14.63
C ARG A 55 21.34 30.76 13.89
N MET A 56 20.96 31.93 13.42
CA MET A 56 21.82 32.79 12.62
C MET A 56 23.02 33.24 13.46
N LEU A 57 24.23 32.96 12.99
CA LEU A 57 25.46 33.39 13.67
C LEU A 57 25.66 34.91 13.55
N GLN A 58 25.26 35.50 12.42
CA GLN A 58 25.28 36.95 12.23
C GLN A 58 23.97 37.56 12.75
N PRO A 59 24.03 38.54 13.67
CA PRO A 59 22.83 39.23 14.13
C PRO A 59 22.23 40.10 13.02
N LEU A 60 20.90 40.25 13.08
CA LEU A 60 20.17 41.24 12.29
C LEU A 60 20.42 42.61 12.93
N ILE A 61 21.23 43.45 12.28
CA ILE A 61 21.53 44.81 12.74
C ILE A 61 20.85 45.81 11.83
N VAL A 62 20.20 46.80 12.42
CA VAL A 62 19.52 47.90 11.71
C VAL A 62 20.03 49.24 12.20
N GLU A 63 20.07 50.22 11.30
CA GLU A 63 20.33 51.63 11.54
C GLU A 63 19.04 52.40 11.29
N VAL A 64 18.59 53.16 12.28
CA VAL A 64 17.31 53.88 12.23
C VAL A 64 17.59 55.35 11.94
N HIS A 65 16.85 55.90 10.99
CA HIS A 65 16.87 57.31 10.63
C HIS A 65 15.50 57.94 10.91
N ASP A 66 15.50 59.21 11.31
CA ASP A 66 14.28 60.01 11.41
C ASP A 66 13.73 60.42 10.04
N SER A 67 12.63 61.18 10.04
CA SER A 67 11.99 61.67 8.81
C SER A 67 12.83 62.68 8.02
N ALA A 68 13.84 63.29 8.65
CA ALA A 68 14.81 64.18 8.01
C ALA A 68 16.06 63.43 7.52
N GLY A 69 16.18 62.13 7.82
CA GLY A 69 17.31 61.29 7.47
C GLY A 69 18.48 61.33 8.47
N ALA A 70 18.34 62.02 9.59
CA ALA A 70 19.33 62.01 10.66
C ALA A 70 19.24 60.70 11.46
N LEU A 71 20.33 60.30 12.13
CA LEU A 71 20.33 59.11 12.99
C LEU A 71 19.31 59.25 14.11
N ALA A 72 18.56 58.19 14.37
CA ALA A 72 17.61 58.16 15.48
C ALA A 72 18.34 58.38 16.82
N PRO A 73 17.72 59.09 17.78
CA PRO A 73 18.32 59.34 19.08
C PRO A 73 18.68 58.05 19.82
N LEU A 74 19.81 58.07 20.54
CA LEU A 74 20.16 57.06 21.55
C LEU A 74 18.94 56.81 22.45
N GLY A 75 18.57 55.53 22.64
CA GLY A 75 17.38 55.20 23.43
C GLY A 75 16.13 54.90 22.60
N THR A 76 16.15 55.11 21.28
CA THR A 76 15.00 54.77 20.42
C THR A 76 14.74 53.27 20.43
N VAL A 77 13.50 52.87 20.76
CA VAL A 77 13.08 51.46 20.83
C VAL A 77 12.73 50.93 19.43
N VAL A 78 13.31 49.80 19.08
CA VAL A 78 12.99 49.03 17.87
C VAL A 78 12.45 47.68 18.28
N ARG A 79 11.26 47.33 17.78
CA ARG A 79 10.63 46.02 17.96
C ARG A 79 10.92 45.14 16.75
N PHE A 80 11.34 43.92 17.01
CA PHE A 80 11.53 42.87 16.03
C PHE A 80 10.44 41.84 16.24
N GLU A 81 9.52 41.76 15.29
CA GLU A 81 8.31 40.94 15.38
C GLU A 81 8.39 39.80 14.38
N SER A 82 8.25 38.59 14.89
CA SER A 82 8.18 37.38 14.08
C SER A 82 6.84 37.32 13.35
N LEU A 83 6.85 37.12 12.04
CA LEU A 83 5.60 36.92 11.30
C LEU A 83 5.13 35.46 11.45
N ALA A 84 3.82 35.29 11.62
CA ALA A 84 3.20 33.97 11.74
C ALA A 84 2.93 33.35 10.36
N ARG A 85 3.07 32.02 10.27
CA ARG A 85 2.70 31.21 9.12
C ARG A 85 1.95 29.97 9.59
N ALA A 86 0.62 30.00 9.43
CA ALA A 86 -0.29 29.03 10.03
C ALA A 86 -0.08 28.93 11.56
N GLU A 87 0.13 27.73 12.09
CA GLU A 87 0.30 27.45 13.54
C GLU A 87 1.74 27.63 14.05
N SER A 88 2.65 28.19 13.23
CA SER A 88 4.06 28.39 13.59
C SER A 88 4.55 29.79 13.19
N TYR A 89 5.76 30.14 13.59
CA TYR A 89 6.43 31.39 13.22
C TYR A 89 7.41 31.16 12.06
N GLU A 90 7.49 32.15 11.17
CA GLU A 90 8.43 32.17 10.05
C GLU A 90 9.89 32.24 10.51
N ALA A 91 10.13 32.97 11.58
CA ALA A 91 11.38 33.03 12.32
C ALA A 91 11.05 33.33 13.78
N ARG A 92 12.01 33.19 14.69
CA ARG A 92 11.95 33.67 16.06
C ARG A 92 13.12 34.61 16.31
N VAL A 93 12.97 35.51 17.27
CA VAL A 93 13.95 36.55 17.58
C VAL A 93 14.35 36.51 19.05
N ALA A 94 15.58 36.88 19.35
CA ALA A 94 16.09 37.05 20.70
C ALA A 94 16.88 38.35 20.78
N SER A 95 16.87 39.03 21.93
CA SER A 95 17.85 40.11 22.12
C SER A 95 19.27 39.55 22.05
N LEU A 96 20.25 40.41 21.75
CA LEU A 96 21.66 39.99 21.61
C LEU A 96 22.25 39.33 22.86
N THR A 97 21.61 39.50 24.02
CA THR A 97 22.01 38.94 25.32
C THR A 97 21.08 37.85 25.84
N ALA A 98 19.95 37.59 25.18
CA ALA A 98 18.97 36.61 25.64
C ALA A 98 19.41 35.18 25.32
N LEU A 99 19.07 34.24 26.22
CA LEU A 99 19.32 32.81 26.04
C LEU A 99 18.24 32.09 25.23
N GLY A 100 17.07 32.73 25.01
CA GLY A 100 15.91 32.11 24.37
C GLY A 100 15.30 32.98 23.28
N TYR A 101 14.76 32.32 22.25
CA TYR A 101 14.07 32.95 21.13
C TYR A 101 12.56 32.97 21.37
N SER A 102 11.91 34.07 20.97
CA SER A 102 10.47 34.30 21.11
C SER A 102 9.90 34.90 19.82
N SER A 103 8.61 35.21 19.81
CA SER A 103 7.96 35.90 18.69
C SER A 103 8.23 37.41 18.66
N LEU A 104 8.77 37.98 19.74
CA LEU A 104 9.02 39.41 19.89
C LEU A 104 10.29 39.64 20.69
N ALA A 105 11.21 40.41 20.12
CA ALA A 105 12.36 40.97 20.81
C ALA A 105 12.37 42.49 20.60
N SER A 106 12.95 43.22 21.56
CA SER A 106 13.13 44.66 21.42
C SER A 106 14.59 45.01 21.63
N GLY A 107 15.08 45.95 20.83
CA GLY A 107 16.40 46.56 20.95
C GLY A 107 16.27 48.05 21.21
N ILE A 108 17.32 48.63 21.79
CA ILE A 108 17.46 50.07 21.96
C ILE A 108 18.62 50.51 21.08
N THR A 109 18.44 51.60 20.33
CA THR A 109 19.49 52.20 19.50
C THR A 109 20.64 52.75 20.33
N ASP A 110 21.87 52.53 19.87
CA ASP A 110 23.10 53.11 20.43
C ASP A 110 23.36 54.55 19.92
N ALA A 111 24.52 55.12 20.24
CA ALA A 111 24.90 56.47 19.80
C ALA A 111 25.08 56.60 18.27
N SER A 112 25.15 55.47 17.55
CA SER A 112 25.18 55.41 16.08
C SER A 112 23.78 55.14 15.50
N GLY A 113 22.72 55.18 16.30
CA GLY A 113 21.35 54.89 15.85
C GLY A 113 21.11 53.41 15.54
N ARG A 114 21.95 52.50 16.06
CA ARG A 114 21.95 51.07 15.68
C ARG A 114 21.45 50.17 16.79
N THR A 115 20.74 49.11 16.40
CA THR A 115 20.33 48.04 17.31
C THR A 115 20.11 46.75 16.54
N GLY A 116 19.90 45.63 17.24
CA GLY A 116 19.71 44.36 16.57
C GLY A 116 19.28 43.21 17.46
N VAL A 117 19.05 42.07 16.82
CA VAL A 117 18.56 40.83 17.43
C VAL A 117 19.24 39.62 16.81
N MET A 118 19.28 38.53 17.57
CA MET A 118 19.56 37.21 17.03
C MET A 118 18.28 36.66 16.38
N VAL A 119 18.44 35.90 15.30
CA VAL A 119 17.33 35.28 14.56
C VAL A 119 17.49 33.76 14.55
N GLU A 120 16.42 33.04 14.82
CA GLU A 120 16.29 31.58 14.61
C GLU A 120 15.28 31.38 13.49
N LEU A 121 15.65 30.68 12.42
CA LEU A 121 14.76 30.42 11.30
C LEU A 121 13.67 29.43 11.70
N GLY A 122 12.47 29.61 11.13
CA GLY A 122 11.37 28.71 11.33
C GLY A 122 11.62 27.30 10.79
N GLU A 123 10.71 26.39 11.12
CA GLU A 123 10.85 24.96 10.83
C GLU A 123 10.43 24.58 9.40
N ARG A 124 9.87 25.53 8.63
CA ARG A 124 9.32 25.26 7.28
C ARG A 124 10.09 26.00 6.19
N PRO A 125 10.46 25.33 5.08
CA PRO A 125 11.09 25.98 3.95
C PRO A 125 10.27 27.13 3.35
N GLY A 126 10.98 28.07 2.73
CA GLY A 126 10.42 29.25 2.08
C GLY A 126 10.94 30.55 2.68
N THR A 127 10.23 31.64 2.41
CA THR A 127 10.64 32.96 2.91
C THR A 127 10.22 33.12 4.36
N ALA A 128 11.20 33.39 5.22
CA ALA A 128 10.98 33.80 6.59
C ALA A 128 11.13 35.32 6.72
N ARG A 129 10.30 35.95 7.58
CA ARG A 129 10.25 37.40 7.71
C ARG A 129 10.25 37.84 9.18
N VAL A 130 11.01 38.89 9.44
CA VAL A 130 11.02 39.62 10.72
C VAL A 130 10.64 41.06 10.44
N ALA A 131 9.50 41.50 10.99
CA ALA A 131 9.08 42.89 10.91
C ALA A 131 9.92 43.74 11.86
N ILE A 132 10.43 44.86 11.36
CA ILE A 132 11.19 45.85 12.12
C ILE A 132 10.27 47.05 12.31
N VAL A 133 9.87 47.31 13.55
CA VAL A 133 8.90 48.36 13.89
C VAL A 133 9.57 49.38 14.80
N VAL A 134 9.50 50.66 14.44
CA VAL A 134 9.95 51.79 15.28
C VAL A 134 8.70 52.58 15.69
N PRO A 135 8.08 52.26 16.85
CA PRO A 135 6.76 52.81 17.19
C PRO A 135 6.74 54.34 17.28
N THR A 136 7.81 54.93 17.82
CA THR A 136 7.92 56.39 18.00
C THR A 136 8.02 57.17 16.69
N LEU A 137 8.48 56.52 15.62
CA LEU A 137 8.61 57.11 14.29
C LEU A 137 7.50 56.67 13.33
N GLY A 138 6.62 55.74 13.75
CA GLY A 138 5.60 55.16 12.88
C GLY A 138 6.17 54.34 11.71
N VAL A 139 7.42 53.86 11.82
CA VAL A 139 8.13 53.17 10.73
C VAL A 139 7.97 51.66 10.86
N ARG A 140 7.75 50.99 9.72
CA ARG A 140 7.74 49.54 9.61
C ARG A 140 8.51 49.08 8.37
N ASP A 141 9.47 48.19 8.56
CA ASP A 141 10.20 47.51 7.49
C ASP A 141 10.21 45.99 7.75
N THR A 142 10.81 45.20 6.86
CA THR A 142 10.85 43.73 6.97
C THR A 142 12.18 43.17 6.48
N ALA A 143 12.89 42.51 7.40
CA ALA A 143 14.01 41.65 7.03
C ALA A 143 13.48 40.31 6.50
N ARG A 144 14.09 39.81 5.43
CA ARG A 144 13.74 38.53 4.81
C ARG A 144 14.88 37.53 4.97
N PHE A 145 14.53 36.26 5.00
CA PHE A 145 15.44 35.13 5.07
C PHE A 145 14.91 34.02 4.17
N THR A 146 15.80 33.20 3.62
CA THR A 146 15.41 32.00 2.87
C THR A 146 15.69 30.76 3.71
N VAL A 147 14.63 30.04 4.04
CA VAL A 147 14.70 28.79 4.80
C VAL A 147 14.75 27.62 3.82
N THR A 148 15.79 26.80 3.92
CA THR A 148 15.95 25.52 3.21
C THR A 148 15.64 24.35 4.16
N PRO A 149 15.34 23.14 3.66
CA PRO A 149 15.18 21.97 4.53
C PRO A 149 16.42 21.70 5.38
N ALA A 150 16.25 21.29 6.64
CA ALA A 150 17.34 20.87 7.52
C ALA A 150 17.99 19.56 7.03
N ALA A 151 19.11 19.17 7.64
CA ALA A 151 19.83 17.94 7.30
C ALA A 151 18.89 16.71 7.22
N PRO A 152 19.16 15.74 6.33
CA PRO A 152 18.34 14.54 6.21
C PRO A 152 18.24 13.83 7.55
N ALA A 153 17.06 13.30 7.87
CA ALA A 153 16.80 12.65 9.14
C ALA A 153 16.05 11.32 8.99
N ARG A 154 15.24 11.17 7.94
CA ARG A 154 14.43 9.96 7.71
C ARG A 154 14.39 9.59 6.24
N ILE A 155 14.50 8.30 5.94
CA ILE A 155 14.23 7.71 4.63
C ILE A 155 12.95 6.88 4.76
N THR A 156 11.99 7.06 3.85
CA THR A 156 10.79 6.20 3.76
C THR A 156 10.81 5.45 2.44
N LEU A 157 10.58 4.14 2.46
CA LEU A 157 10.47 3.31 1.26
C LEU A 157 9.04 2.81 1.08
N THR A 158 8.53 2.92 -0.14
CA THR A 158 7.19 2.47 -0.52
C THR A 158 7.25 1.57 -1.76
N PRO A 159 6.74 0.33 -1.71
CA PRO A 159 6.23 -0.34 -0.51
C PRO A 159 7.35 -0.66 0.50
N SER A 160 7.03 -0.67 1.79
CA SER A 160 7.94 -1.12 2.85
C SER A 160 8.03 -2.65 2.93
N ASP A 161 6.95 -3.34 2.54
CA ASP A 161 6.90 -4.78 2.36
C ASP A 161 5.92 -5.16 1.23
N THR A 162 6.26 -6.16 0.42
CA THR A 162 5.41 -6.64 -0.67
C THR A 162 5.77 -8.07 -1.10
N ALA A 163 5.05 -8.60 -2.09
CA ALA A 163 5.40 -9.85 -2.75
C ALA A 163 5.27 -9.71 -4.28
N VAL A 164 6.05 -10.51 -5.00
CA VAL A 164 6.11 -10.55 -6.47
C VAL A 164 6.39 -11.99 -6.92
N PHE A 165 5.87 -12.38 -8.08
CA PHE A 165 6.22 -13.68 -8.66
C PHE A 165 7.66 -13.71 -9.18
N VAL A 166 8.28 -14.89 -9.19
CA VAL A 166 9.55 -15.11 -9.90
C VAL A 166 9.45 -14.60 -11.34
N GLY A 167 10.43 -13.82 -11.79
CA GLY A 167 10.43 -13.19 -13.11
C GLY A 167 9.64 -11.87 -13.17
N GLY A 168 8.89 -11.54 -12.12
CA GLY A 168 8.16 -10.29 -11.99
C GLY A 168 9.04 -9.12 -11.56
N SER A 169 8.45 -7.92 -11.61
CA SER A 169 9.12 -6.69 -11.22
C SER A 169 8.18 -5.70 -10.55
N PHE A 170 8.74 -4.80 -9.74
CA PHE A 170 7.99 -3.69 -9.15
C PHE A 170 8.91 -2.49 -8.92
N THR A 171 8.33 -1.32 -8.66
CA THR A 171 9.10 -0.12 -8.33
C THR A 171 9.01 0.17 -6.84
N VAL A 172 10.16 0.26 -6.18
CA VAL A 172 10.28 0.86 -4.85
C VAL A 172 10.57 2.35 -5.02
N ARG A 173 9.87 3.19 -4.25
CA ARG A 173 10.08 4.64 -4.22
C ARG A 173 10.59 5.02 -2.84
N GLY A 174 11.65 5.82 -2.81
CA GLY A 174 12.17 6.42 -1.59
C GLY A 174 11.83 7.90 -1.49
N SER A 175 11.55 8.38 -0.29
CA SER A 175 11.49 9.80 0.05
C SER A 175 12.38 10.09 1.24
N VAL A 176 12.95 11.30 1.27
CA VAL A 176 13.80 11.78 2.36
C VAL A 176 13.13 12.98 3.00
N THR A 177 13.09 12.99 4.33
CA THR A 177 12.67 14.17 5.11
C THR A 177 13.74 14.59 6.11
N ASP A 178 13.69 15.87 6.49
CA ASP A 178 14.44 16.37 7.63
C ASP A 178 13.73 16.06 8.96
N ARG A 179 14.29 16.54 10.08
CA ARG A 179 13.74 16.34 11.43
C ARG A 179 12.38 17.00 11.69
N TYR A 180 11.94 17.90 10.79
CA TYR A 180 10.65 18.60 10.85
C TYR A 180 9.68 18.05 9.78
N ASP A 181 9.98 16.88 9.21
CA ASP A 181 9.23 16.24 8.13
C ASP A 181 9.15 17.06 6.83
N ASN A 182 10.07 18.01 6.62
CA ASN A 182 10.15 18.71 5.34
C ASN A 182 10.74 17.81 4.26
N PRO A 183 10.16 17.79 3.04
CA PRO A 183 10.68 16.97 1.95
C PRO A 183 12.05 17.45 1.48
N ARG A 184 12.91 16.48 1.14
CA ARG A 184 14.25 16.70 0.58
C ARG A 184 14.42 15.95 -0.73
N SER A 185 15.37 16.43 -1.55
CA SER A 185 15.69 15.88 -2.86
C SER A 185 17.02 15.12 -2.87
N ASP A 186 17.48 14.62 -1.73
CA ASP A 186 18.74 13.87 -1.66
C ASP A 186 18.65 12.59 -2.52
N PRO A 187 19.70 12.25 -3.28
CA PRO A 187 19.74 11.00 -4.04
C PRO A 187 19.81 9.80 -3.09
N ILE A 188 18.94 8.83 -3.29
CA ILE A 188 18.89 7.60 -2.50
C ILE A 188 19.64 6.50 -3.25
N ALA A 189 20.67 5.94 -2.63
CA ALA A 189 21.36 4.76 -3.15
C ALA A 189 20.63 3.49 -2.69
N LEU A 190 20.16 2.68 -3.66
CA LEU A 190 19.42 1.44 -3.44
C LEU A 190 20.29 0.22 -3.75
N SER A 191 20.20 -0.82 -2.93
CA SER A 191 20.91 -2.08 -3.16
C SER A 191 20.14 -3.29 -2.62
N ILE A 192 20.41 -4.47 -3.20
CA ILE A 192 19.95 -5.77 -2.74
C ILE A 192 21.18 -6.68 -2.73
N ALA A 193 21.53 -7.24 -1.56
CA ALA A 193 22.75 -8.05 -1.42
C ALA A 193 22.56 -9.52 -1.84
N ARG A 194 21.36 -10.08 -1.63
CA ARG A 194 21.05 -11.49 -1.92
C ARG A 194 20.87 -11.70 -3.43
N THR A 195 21.57 -12.68 -3.99
CA THR A 195 21.37 -13.12 -5.38
C THR A 195 19.95 -13.62 -5.62
N GLY A 196 19.39 -13.36 -6.81
CA GLY A 196 18.00 -13.72 -7.13
C GLY A 196 17.04 -12.53 -7.21
N ALA A 197 17.53 -11.33 -6.88
CA ALA A 197 16.88 -10.07 -7.22
C ALA A 197 17.92 -8.94 -7.38
N SER A 198 17.55 -7.89 -8.11
CA SER A 198 18.37 -6.70 -8.33
C SER A 198 17.50 -5.45 -8.32
N VAL A 199 18.08 -4.30 -7.96
CA VAL A 199 17.39 -3.00 -7.98
C VAL A 199 18.19 -1.99 -8.79
N THR A 200 17.52 -1.23 -9.66
CA THR A 200 18.14 -0.12 -10.40
C THR A 200 18.18 1.15 -9.56
N SER A 201 18.97 2.14 -9.98
CA SER A 201 18.96 3.47 -9.34
C SER A 201 17.60 4.17 -9.42
N GLY A 202 16.78 3.86 -10.43
CA GLY A 202 15.40 4.30 -10.55
C GLY A 202 14.39 3.54 -9.68
N GLY A 203 14.86 2.60 -8.85
CA GLY A 203 14.04 1.82 -7.93
C GLY A 203 13.27 0.67 -8.57
N VAL A 204 13.58 0.28 -9.81
CA VAL A 204 12.97 -0.90 -10.44
C VAL A 204 13.65 -2.14 -9.89
N VAL A 205 12.88 -2.99 -9.23
CA VAL A 205 13.30 -4.29 -8.70
C VAL A 205 12.91 -5.39 -9.69
N SER A 206 13.87 -6.22 -10.06
CA SER A 206 13.68 -7.39 -10.93
C SER A 206 14.07 -8.66 -10.17
N THR A 207 13.36 -9.76 -10.40
CA THR A 207 13.46 -10.96 -9.57
C THR A 207 13.60 -12.23 -10.41
N SER A 208 14.36 -13.21 -9.91
CA SER A 208 14.67 -14.45 -10.64
C SER A 208 14.66 -15.71 -9.77
N ALA A 209 14.61 -15.60 -8.45
CA ALA A 209 14.55 -16.77 -7.56
C ALA A 209 13.63 -16.54 -6.36
N VAL A 210 12.90 -17.59 -5.96
CA VAL A 210 12.04 -17.59 -4.76
C VAL A 210 12.87 -17.28 -3.51
N GLY A 211 12.29 -16.51 -2.60
CA GLY A 211 12.90 -16.22 -1.30
C GLY A 211 12.50 -14.87 -0.73
N ARG A 212 12.96 -14.60 0.50
CA ARG A 212 12.82 -13.30 1.17
C ARG A 212 14.04 -12.41 0.90
N TYR A 213 13.80 -11.17 0.50
CA TYR A 213 14.82 -10.20 0.12
C TYR A 213 14.67 -8.90 0.91
N THR A 214 15.78 -8.20 1.07
CA THR A 214 15.86 -6.89 1.71
C THR A 214 16.44 -5.89 0.71
N ILE A 215 15.75 -4.76 0.54
CA ILE A 215 16.24 -3.58 -0.17
C ILE A 215 16.82 -2.65 0.88
N GLN A 216 18.09 -2.29 0.72
CA GLN A 216 18.74 -1.28 1.53
C GLN A 216 18.77 0.05 0.78
N ALA A 217 18.29 1.11 1.42
CA ALA A 217 18.33 2.49 0.94
C ALA A 217 19.26 3.32 1.82
N THR A 218 20.10 4.14 1.22
CA THR A 218 21.07 4.97 1.95
C THR A 218 21.13 6.41 1.42
N VAL A 219 21.32 7.35 2.34
CA VAL A 219 21.54 8.79 2.08
C VAL A 219 22.59 9.27 3.08
N GLY A 220 23.83 9.45 2.64
CA GLY A 220 24.95 9.75 3.54
C GLY A 220 25.07 8.68 4.65
N PRO A 221 25.03 9.04 5.94
CA PRO A 221 25.12 8.07 7.05
C PRO A 221 23.78 7.38 7.36
N PHE A 222 22.66 7.82 6.77
CA PHE A 222 21.34 7.27 7.06
C PHE A 222 21.06 6.05 6.19
N SER A 223 20.49 5.01 6.80
CA SER A 223 20.05 3.81 6.08
C SER A 223 18.66 3.37 6.53
N GLN A 224 17.85 2.91 5.59
CA GLN A 224 16.55 2.29 5.84
C GLN A 224 16.44 1.02 5.02
N THR A 225 15.63 0.06 5.49
CA THR A 225 15.32 -1.15 4.74
C THR A 225 13.84 -1.27 4.41
N ALA A 226 13.58 -1.92 3.27
CA ALA A 226 12.29 -2.48 2.91
C ALA A 226 12.49 -3.96 2.61
N GLN A 227 11.43 -4.76 2.73
CA GLN A 227 11.48 -6.19 2.45
C GLN A 227 10.55 -6.55 1.30
N PHE A 228 10.78 -7.71 0.69
CA PHE A 228 9.80 -8.32 -0.21
C PHE A 228 10.01 -9.82 -0.32
N SER A 229 8.94 -10.53 -0.64
CA SER A 229 8.98 -11.96 -0.95
C SER A 229 8.90 -12.18 -2.46
N VAL A 230 9.80 -12.99 -3.00
CA VAL A 230 9.64 -13.56 -4.34
C VAL A 230 9.02 -14.94 -4.17
N VAL A 231 7.86 -15.16 -4.80
CA VAL A 231 7.07 -16.39 -4.64
C VAL A 231 6.92 -17.11 -5.99
N PRO A 232 6.65 -18.44 -6.01
CA PRO A 232 6.43 -19.18 -7.26
C PRO A 232 5.40 -18.50 -8.16
N PRO A 233 5.47 -18.62 -9.49
CA PRO A 233 4.50 -18.02 -10.37
C PRO A 233 3.11 -18.68 -10.26
N GLY A 234 2.07 -17.94 -10.62
CA GLY A 234 0.75 -18.49 -10.89
C GLY A 234 -0.33 -17.43 -10.86
N LEU A 235 -1.59 -17.85 -10.95
CA LEU A 235 -2.73 -16.94 -10.87
C LEU A 235 -3.55 -17.32 -9.63
N LEU A 236 -3.93 -16.33 -8.83
CA LEU A 236 -4.68 -16.57 -7.61
C LEU A 236 -6.13 -16.17 -7.80
N THR A 237 -7.06 -16.86 -7.16
CA THR A 237 -8.43 -16.40 -6.95
C THR A 237 -8.70 -16.30 -5.45
N ALA A 238 -9.48 -15.32 -5.01
CA ALA A 238 -9.78 -15.14 -3.60
C ALA A 238 -11.09 -14.37 -3.40
N PHE A 239 -11.63 -14.42 -2.19
CA PHE A 239 -12.74 -13.58 -1.75
C PHE A 239 -12.23 -12.31 -1.08
N ASP A 240 -12.62 -11.14 -1.60
CA ASP A 240 -12.38 -9.82 -1.00
C ASP A 240 -13.51 -9.52 -0.01
N VAL A 241 -13.22 -9.58 1.29
CA VAL A 241 -14.25 -9.33 2.33
C VAL A 241 -14.72 -7.87 2.38
N ILE A 242 -13.93 -6.94 1.83
CA ILE A 242 -14.27 -5.51 1.84
C ILE A 242 -15.30 -5.23 0.74
N SER A 243 -15.07 -5.75 -0.46
CA SER A 243 -16.03 -5.57 -1.57
C SER A 243 -17.12 -6.64 -1.64
N GLY A 244 -16.95 -7.79 -0.98
CA GLY A 244 -17.89 -8.92 -1.08
C GLY A 244 -17.80 -9.66 -2.42
N GLU A 245 -16.64 -9.62 -3.08
CA GLU A 245 -16.44 -10.12 -4.44
C GLU A 245 -15.40 -11.25 -4.50
N ILE A 246 -15.51 -12.12 -5.50
CA ILE A 246 -14.44 -13.05 -5.87
C ILE A 246 -13.52 -12.37 -6.86
N VAL A 247 -12.26 -12.17 -6.51
CA VAL A 247 -11.27 -11.50 -7.35
C VAL A 247 -10.22 -12.46 -7.88
N THR A 248 -9.60 -12.09 -8.99
CA THR A 248 -8.34 -12.69 -9.43
C THR A 248 -7.18 -11.82 -8.93
N VAL A 249 -6.12 -12.44 -8.42
CA VAL A 249 -4.94 -11.75 -7.92
C VAL A 249 -3.72 -12.20 -8.72
N ASP A 250 -3.01 -11.22 -9.26
CA ASP A 250 -1.74 -11.40 -9.94
C ASP A 250 -0.68 -10.55 -9.19
N LEU A 251 0.49 -11.13 -8.92
CA LEU A 251 1.61 -10.49 -8.25
C LEU A 251 2.68 -9.99 -9.24
N VAL A 252 2.48 -10.08 -10.56
CA VAL A 252 3.48 -9.71 -11.61
C VAL A 252 4.00 -8.27 -11.50
N GLY A 253 3.21 -7.31 -11.00
CA GLY A 253 3.59 -5.90 -10.89
C GLY A 253 3.89 -5.42 -9.47
N GLY A 254 3.87 -6.30 -8.47
CA GLY A 254 3.94 -5.98 -7.04
C GLY A 254 2.83 -5.05 -6.50
N ASN A 255 2.06 -4.40 -7.38
CA ASN A 255 1.12 -3.31 -7.08
C ASN A 255 -0.26 -3.43 -7.72
N GLN A 256 -0.48 -4.33 -8.69
CA GLN A 256 -1.73 -4.35 -9.47
C GLN A 256 -2.54 -5.62 -9.22
N LEU A 257 -3.63 -5.46 -8.48
CA LEU A 257 -4.67 -6.47 -8.32
C LEU A 257 -5.62 -6.38 -9.52
N ARG A 258 -5.73 -7.42 -10.33
CA ARG A 258 -6.68 -7.45 -11.45
C ARG A 258 -8.04 -7.99 -10.99
N ARG A 259 -8.95 -7.09 -10.60
CA ARG A 259 -10.36 -7.41 -10.35
C ARG A 259 -11.02 -7.85 -11.66
N ALA A 260 -11.16 -9.16 -11.86
CA ALA A 260 -11.70 -9.72 -13.10
C ALA A 260 -13.11 -10.28 -12.93
N LEU A 261 -13.52 -10.53 -11.69
CA LEU A 261 -14.83 -11.04 -11.35
C LEU A 261 -15.36 -10.23 -10.16
N ALA A 262 -16.63 -9.86 -10.21
CA ALA A 262 -17.31 -9.09 -9.18
C ALA A 262 -18.73 -9.65 -9.06
N VAL A 263 -18.84 -10.76 -8.34
CA VAL A 263 -20.13 -11.37 -8.05
C VAL A 263 -20.40 -11.21 -6.58
N SER A 264 -21.53 -10.57 -6.26
CA SER A 264 -22.05 -10.52 -4.90
C SER A 264 -22.36 -11.95 -4.49
N ALA A 265 -21.49 -12.53 -3.69
CA ALA A 265 -21.72 -13.83 -3.10
C ALA A 265 -21.90 -13.63 -1.60
N GLY A 266 -22.80 -14.41 -1.00
CA GLY A 266 -23.10 -14.34 0.44
C GLY A 266 -21.93 -14.79 1.32
N ILE A 267 -22.23 -15.18 2.56
CA ILE A 267 -21.21 -15.74 3.47
C ILE A 267 -20.88 -17.18 3.04
N GLY A 268 -19.61 -17.61 3.13
CA GLY A 268 -19.21 -19.02 2.91
C GLY A 268 -18.62 -19.36 1.53
N ILE A 269 -18.00 -18.39 0.86
CA ILE A 269 -17.49 -18.52 -0.51
C ILE A 269 -16.11 -19.18 -0.51
N ARG A 270 -15.96 -20.30 -1.23
CA ARG A 270 -14.67 -20.94 -1.50
C ARG A 270 -14.42 -20.97 -3.01
N PRO A 271 -13.77 -19.95 -3.59
CA PRO A 271 -13.50 -19.93 -5.01
C PRO A 271 -12.40 -20.95 -5.35
N LYS A 272 -12.63 -21.75 -6.38
CA LYS A 272 -11.66 -22.70 -6.93
C LYS A 272 -11.57 -22.54 -8.44
N TRP A 273 -10.37 -22.59 -8.98
CA TRP A 273 -10.19 -22.60 -10.44
C TRP A 273 -10.71 -23.88 -11.05
N VAL A 274 -11.35 -23.74 -12.22
CA VAL A 274 -11.69 -24.86 -13.09
C VAL A 274 -10.59 -25.01 -14.13
N ALA A 275 -9.97 -26.19 -14.16
CA ALA A 275 -8.87 -26.49 -15.07
C ALA A 275 -9.31 -26.35 -16.54
N GLY A 276 -8.48 -25.68 -17.35
CA GLY A 276 -8.71 -25.55 -18.79
C GLY A 276 -9.78 -24.54 -19.24
N THR A 277 -10.64 -24.02 -18.35
CA THR A 277 -11.75 -23.13 -18.76
C THR A 277 -11.51 -21.66 -18.42
N GLY A 278 -10.70 -21.36 -17.40
CA GLY A 278 -10.53 -20.00 -16.89
C GLY A 278 -11.71 -19.51 -16.03
N GLU A 279 -12.68 -20.37 -15.76
CA GLU A 279 -13.75 -20.13 -14.80
C GLU A 279 -13.27 -20.38 -13.36
N VAL A 280 -13.94 -19.71 -12.42
CA VAL A 280 -13.87 -19.98 -10.99
C VAL A 280 -15.23 -20.51 -10.55
N ILE A 281 -15.24 -21.67 -9.90
CA ILE A 281 -16.43 -22.21 -9.25
C ILE A 281 -16.43 -21.82 -7.76
N TYR A 282 -17.60 -21.52 -7.21
CA TYR A 282 -17.75 -21.11 -5.82
C TYR A 282 -19.14 -21.47 -5.27
N SER A 283 -19.23 -21.48 -3.94
CA SER A 283 -20.51 -21.57 -3.24
C SER A 283 -21.14 -20.20 -3.06
N THR A 284 -22.43 -20.11 -3.29
CA THR A 284 -23.24 -18.90 -3.07
C THR A 284 -24.51 -19.23 -2.28
N PHE A 285 -25.09 -18.24 -1.60
CA PHE A 285 -26.35 -18.38 -0.87
C PHE A 285 -27.37 -17.39 -1.42
N ASN A 286 -28.48 -17.91 -1.93
CA ASN A 286 -29.50 -17.10 -2.62
C ASN A 286 -30.62 -16.57 -1.69
N GLY A 287 -30.41 -16.64 -0.37
CA GLY A 287 -31.42 -16.29 0.64
C GLY A 287 -32.25 -17.48 1.13
N GLN A 288 -32.27 -18.58 0.38
CA GLN A 288 -32.98 -19.81 0.76
C GLN A 288 -32.06 -21.03 0.83
N LEU A 289 -31.19 -21.20 -0.17
CA LEU A 289 -30.40 -22.42 -0.36
C LEU A 289 -28.96 -22.07 -0.76
N GLN A 290 -28.03 -22.99 -0.49
CA GLN A 290 -26.65 -22.89 -0.93
C GLN A 290 -26.48 -23.60 -2.29
N GLU A 291 -25.91 -22.89 -3.26
CA GLU A 291 -25.74 -23.33 -4.64
C GLU A 291 -24.29 -23.23 -5.10
N LEU A 292 -23.98 -23.92 -6.20
CA LEU A 292 -22.68 -23.86 -6.87
C LEU A 292 -22.82 -23.05 -8.16
N GLU A 293 -22.01 -22.01 -8.27
CA GLU A 293 -22.00 -21.10 -9.40
C GLU A 293 -20.59 -21.01 -9.98
N LEU A 294 -20.52 -20.85 -11.29
CA LEU A 294 -19.29 -20.64 -12.04
C LEU A 294 -19.32 -19.23 -12.60
N ALA A 295 -18.15 -18.62 -12.64
CA ALA A 295 -18.01 -17.36 -13.31
C ALA A 295 -16.64 -17.20 -13.94
N ALA A 296 -16.61 -16.46 -15.04
CA ALA A 296 -15.38 -16.12 -15.75
C ALA A 296 -15.31 -14.61 -15.99
N PRO A 297 -14.09 -14.06 -16.10
CA PRO A 297 -13.91 -12.65 -16.42
C PRO A 297 -14.68 -12.23 -17.68
N ASN A 298 -15.50 -11.19 -17.57
CA ASN A 298 -16.30 -10.61 -18.65
C ASN A 298 -17.36 -11.56 -19.29
N GLN A 299 -17.65 -12.71 -18.68
CA GLN A 299 -18.58 -13.70 -19.23
C GLN A 299 -19.85 -13.88 -18.38
N GLY A 300 -19.96 -13.16 -17.26
CA GLY A 300 -21.09 -13.30 -16.32
C GLY A 300 -20.99 -14.57 -15.49
N THR A 301 -22.12 -14.99 -14.91
CA THR A 301 -22.21 -16.14 -14.02
C THR A 301 -23.20 -17.18 -14.53
N ARG A 302 -23.01 -18.45 -14.13
CA ARG A 302 -23.93 -19.55 -14.42
C ARG A 302 -23.96 -20.56 -13.29
N LEU A 303 -25.11 -21.16 -13.04
CA LEU A 303 -25.23 -22.28 -12.09
C LEU A 303 -24.52 -23.53 -12.64
N LEU A 304 -23.89 -24.31 -11.75
CA LEU A 304 -23.43 -25.66 -12.09
C LEU A 304 -24.62 -26.56 -12.41
N PHE A 305 -25.75 -26.39 -11.71
CA PHE A 305 -26.98 -27.14 -11.91
C PHE A 305 -28.11 -26.21 -12.40
N PRO A 306 -28.22 -25.94 -13.72
CA PRO A 306 -29.31 -25.11 -14.25
C PRO A 306 -30.70 -25.69 -13.93
N GLN A 307 -30.80 -27.02 -13.92
CA GLN A 307 -31.96 -27.74 -13.42
C GLN A 307 -31.52 -28.50 -12.17
N ARG A 308 -31.87 -27.96 -11.01
CA ARG A 308 -31.45 -28.54 -9.74
C ARG A 308 -32.12 -29.89 -9.51
N PRO A 309 -31.37 -30.94 -9.11
CA PRO A 309 -31.96 -32.18 -8.65
C PRO A 309 -32.76 -31.98 -7.37
N ALA A 310 -33.98 -32.52 -7.32
CA ALA A 310 -34.84 -32.45 -6.13
C ALA A 310 -34.21 -33.08 -4.87
N SER A 311 -33.28 -34.02 -5.05
CA SER A 311 -32.57 -34.69 -3.97
C SER A 311 -31.49 -33.83 -3.30
N ILE A 312 -31.05 -32.73 -3.92
CA ILE A 312 -29.99 -31.86 -3.39
C ILE A 312 -30.60 -30.53 -2.95
N THR A 313 -30.64 -30.30 -1.63
CA THR A 313 -31.18 -29.04 -1.10
C THR A 313 -30.10 -27.99 -0.91
N HIS A 314 -28.88 -28.39 -0.54
CA HIS A 314 -27.72 -27.50 -0.40
C HIS A 314 -26.48 -28.12 -1.05
N ALA A 315 -25.70 -27.33 -1.77
CA ALA A 315 -24.41 -27.74 -2.34
C ALA A 315 -23.32 -26.71 -2.01
N ALA A 316 -22.20 -27.18 -1.48
CA ALA A 316 -21.15 -26.37 -0.88
C ALA A 316 -19.74 -26.93 -1.16
N ASP A 317 -18.72 -26.12 -0.90
CA ASP A 317 -17.30 -26.49 -0.98
C ASP A 317 -16.90 -27.18 -2.30
N PRO A 318 -17.14 -26.53 -3.47
CA PRO A 318 -16.82 -27.12 -4.76
C PRO A 318 -15.31 -27.28 -4.90
N SER A 319 -14.91 -28.39 -5.49
CA SER A 319 -13.52 -28.76 -5.70
C SER A 319 -13.38 -29.50 -7.03
N PRO A 320 -13.06 -28.78 -8.13
CA PRO A 320 -12.77 -29.39 -9.41
C PRO A 320 -11.53 -30.30 -9.33
N SER A 321 -11.60 -31.44 -10.00
CA SER A 321 -10.43 -32.27 -10.26
C SER A 321 -9.53 -31.62 -11.31
N ALA A 322 -8.21 -31.78 -11.16
CA ALA A 322 -7.23 -31.13 -12.04
C ALA A 322 -7.33 -31.63 -13.50
N ASN A 323 -7.79 -32.86 -13.72
CA ASN A 323 -8.08 -33.40 -15.05
C ASN A 323 -9.38 -32.85 -15.68
N GLY A 324 -10.16 -32.02 -14.96
CA GLY A 324 -11.41 -31.42 -15.42
C GLY A 324 -12.60 -32.38 -15.53
N ALA A 325 -12.43 -33.65 -15.16
CA ALA A 325 -13.45 -34.68 -15.38
C ALA A 325 -14.64 -34.55 -14.41
N TRP A 326 -14.37 -34.10 -13.18
CA TRP A 326 -15.33 -34.08 -12.08
C TRP A 326 -15.20 -32.82 -11.24
N VAL A 327 -16.33 -32.34 -10.73
CA VAL A 327 -16.43 -31.41 -9.61
C VAL A 327 -16.92 -32.19 -8.40
N TYR A 328 -16.10 -32.26 -7.36
CA TYR A 328 -16.50 -32.82 -6.07
C TYR A 328 -17.06 -31.71 -5.19
N PHE A 329 -18.09 -32.00 -4.40
CA PHE A 329 -18.73 -31.03 -3.53
C PHE A 329 -19.40 -31.71 -2.33
N ALA A 330 -19.62 -30.96 -1.27
CA ALA A 330 -20.45 -31.39 -0.15
C ALA A 330 -21.91 -31.05 -0.47
N ALA A 331 -22.84 -31.99 -0.25
CA ALA A 331 -24.25 -31.72 -0.46
C ALA A 331 -25.13 -32.28 0.66
N HIS A 332 -26.16 -31.53 1.03
CA HIS A 332 -27.26 -32.04 1.83
C HIS A 332 -28.25 -32.74 0.89
N SER A 333 -28.48 -34.03 1.09
CA SER A 333 -29.35 -34.84 0.25
C SER A 333 -30.17 -35.86 1.02
N ALA A 334 -31.37 -36.19 0.50
CA ALA A 334 -32.20 -37.27 1.04
C ALA A 334 -31.46 -38.61 0.89
N GLY A 335 -30.78 -39.04 1.95
CA GLY A 335 -29.98 -40.26 1.98
C GLY A 335 -28.56 -40.12 2.55
N CYS A 336 -28.14 -38.94 3.02
CA CYS A 336 -27.02 -38.88 3.97
C CYS A 336 -27.53 -39.36 5.37
N ALA A 337 -26.73 -40.08 6.16
CA ALA A 337 -27.20 -40.70 7.43
C ALA A 337 -27.55 -39.68 8.52
N SER A 338 -27.00 -38.48 8.46
CA SER A 338 -27.44 -37.30 9.21
C SER A 338 -28.20 -36.36 8.25
N ASP A 339 -29.13 -35.55 8.75
CA ASP A 339 -29.74 -34.39 8.04
C ASP A 339 -28.67 -33.30 7.75
N ASP A 340 -27.53 -33.71 7.21
CA ASP A 340 -26.28 -32.98 7.13
C ASP A 340 -25.55 -33.35 5.82
N TYR A 341 -24.29 -32.95 5.67
CA TYR A 341 -23.56 -33.07 4.39
C TYR A 341 -22.90 -34.43 4.16
N CYS A 342 -23.08 -35.00 2.96
CA CYS A 342 -22.25 -36.08 2.42
C CYS A 342 -21.66 -35.70 1.05
N LEU A 343 -20.60 -36.40 0.62
CA LEU A 343 -19.87 -36.00 -0.59
C LEU A 343 -20.59 -36.46 -1.85
N HIS A 344 -20.55 -35.59 -2.86
CA HIS A 344 -21.07 -35.83 -4.18
C HIS A 344 -20.01 -35.47 -5.22
N ARG A 345 -20.18 -35.96 -6.45
CA ARG A 345 -19.47 -35.44 -7.63
C ARG A 345 -20.42 -35.28 -8.80
N ALA A 346 -20.10 -34.37 -9.70
CA ALA A 346 -20.83 -34.15 -10.95
C ALA A 346 -19.88 -33.75 -12.07
N ARG A 347 -20.34 -33.86 -13.32
CA ARG A 347 -19.65 -33.25 -14.47
C ARG A 347 -19.80 -31.73 -14.42
N LEU A 348 -18.90 -31.01 -15.10
CA LEU A 348 -18.86 -29.54 -15.11
C LEU A 348 -20.09 -28.88 -15.77
N ASP A 349 -20.84 -29.66 -16.55
CA ASP A 349 -22.12 -29.27 -17.15
C ASP A 349 -23.33 -29.55 -16.23
N GLY A 350 -23.08 -30.03 -15.00
CA GLY A 350 -24.11 -30.36 -14.01
C GLY A 350 -24.72 -31.74 -14.15
N THR A 351 -24.31 -32.54 -15.14
CA THR A 351 -24.83 -33.89 -15.36
C THR A 351 -24.06 -34.95 -14.56
N GLY A 352 -24.55 -36.20 -14.59
CA GLY A 352 -23.83 -37.35 -14.02
C GLY A 352 -23.57 -37.23 -12.52
N ILE A 353 -24.57 -36.76 -11.77
CA ILE A 353 -24.43 -36.55 -10.33
C ILE A 353 -24.38 -37.91 -9.62
N GLU A 354 -23.34 -38.10 -8.82
CA GLU A 354 -23.08 -39.32 -8.08
C GLU A 354 -22.85 -39.00 -6.60
N ILE A 355 -23.40 -39.85 -5.74
CA ILE A 355 -23.18 -39.77 -4.30
C ILE A 355 -21.99 -40.67 -3.94
N MET A 356 -21.10 -40.18 -3.10
CA MET A 356 -20.04 -40.99 -2.53
C MET A 356 -20.61 -41.83 -1.39
N GLU A 357 -21.14 -43.00 -1.73
CA GLU A 357 -21.84 -43.93 -0.83
C GLU A 357 -21.08 -44.19 0.48
N ALA A 358 -19.76 -44.36 0.40
CA ALA A 358 -18.93 -44.58 1.60
C ALA A 358 -18.97 -43.43 2.60
N THR A 359 -19.39 -42.23 2.18
CA THR A 359 -19.53 -41.05 3.05
C THR A 359 -20.93 -40.90 3.64
N ARG A 360 -21.93 -41.62 3.10
CA ARG A 360 -23.32 -41.54 3.58
C ARG A 360 -23.49 -42.12 4.97
N VAL A 361 -22.65 -43.09 5.33
CA VAL A 361 -22.76 -43.85 6.59
C VAL A 361 -22.10 -43.16 7.79
N PHE A 362 -21.41 -42.04 7.59
CA PHE A 362 -20.85 -41.31 8.71
C PHE A 362 -21.97 -40.64 9.51
N PRO A 363 -21.93 -40.71 10.85
CA PRO A 363 -22.99 -40.19 11.70
C PRO A 363 -23.06 -38.66 11.76
N GLU A 364 -22.04 -37.97 11.25
CA GLU A 364 -21.94 -36.51 11.17
C GLU A 364 -21.48 -36.09 9.76
N ARG A 365 -21.00 -34.85 9.58
CA ARG A 365 -20.76 -34.23 8.28
C ARG A 365 -19.49 -34.69 7.56
N SER A 366 -19.59 -34.91 6.25
CA SER A 366 -18.46 -35.03 5.32
C SER A 366 -18.42 -33.84 4.36
N PHE A 367 -17.31 -33.09 4.34
CA PHE A 367 -17.20 -31.85 3.56
C PHE A 367 -15.74 -31.48 3.21
N ARG A 368 -15.52 -30.33 2.55
CA ARG A 368 -14.22 -29.87 2.03
C ARG A 368 -13.47 -30.93 1.21
N PRO A 369 -14.06 -31.41 0.10
CA PRO A 369 -13.37 -32.35 -0.77
C PRO A 369 -12.13 -31.71 -1.41
N SER A 370 -11.07 -32.50 -1.54
CA SER A 370 -9.87 -32.17 -2.30
C SER A 370 -9.50 -33.37 -3.17
N PRO A 371 -9.89 -33.36 -4.45
CA PRO A 371 -9.57 -34.43 -5.38
C PRO A 371 -8.07 -34.53 -5.58
N SER A 372 -7.60 -35.77 -5.69
CA SER A 372 -6.29 -36.08 -6.25
C SER A 372 -6.17 -35.56 -7.69
N PRO A 373 -4.95 -35.31 -8.20
CA PRO A 373 -4.75 -34.73 -9.53
C PRO A 373 -5.34 -35.57 -10.68
N ASP A 374 -5.35 -36.90 -10.53
CA ASP A 374 -5.97 -37.82 -11.48
C ASP A 374 -7.50 -37.90 -11.36
N GLY A 375 -8.08 -37.25 -10.35
CA GLY A 375 -9.51 -37.20 -10.07
C GLY A 375 -10.11 -38.51 -9.54
N ARG A 376 -9.32 -39.56 -9.31
CA ARG A 376 -9.82 -40.90 -8.90
C ARG A 376 -10.05 -41.02 -7.40
N ARG A 377 -9.20 -40.35 -6.61
CA ARG A 377 -9.32 -40.28 -5.15
C ARG A 377 -9.72 -38.88 -4.69
N VAL A 378 -10.34 -38.78 -3.53
CA VAL A 378 -10.68 -37.52 -2.88
C VAL A 378 -10.29 -37.56 -1.41
N ALA A 379 -9.47 -36.60 -0.98
CA ALA A 379 -9.26 -36.33 0.44
C ALA A 379 -10.40 -35.47 0.94
N PHE A 380 -10.90 -35.74 2.15
CA PHE A 380 -12.03 -35.00 2.69
C PHE A 380 -11.97 -34.92 4.21
N GLN A 381 -12.69 -33.94 4.75
CA GLN A 381 -12.94 -33.83 6.18
C GLN A 381 -14.21 -34.61 6.53
N VAL A 382 -14.13 -35.41 7.57
CA VAL A 382 -15.28 -36.00 8.26
C VAL A 382 -15.29 -35.54 9.71
N ASP A 383 -16.38 -34.91 10.13
CA ASP A 383 -16.63 -34.65 11.55
C ASP A 383 -17.05 -35.97 12.20
N VAL A 384 -16.53 -36.25 13.39
CA VAL A 384 -16.94 -37.36 14.24
C VAL A 384 -16.89 -36.90 15.70
N SER A 385 -17.49 -37.66 16.61
CA SER A 385 -17.60 -37.30 18.03
C SER A 385 -16.27 -37.00 18.74
N THR A 386 -15.16 -37.49 18.18
CA THR A 386 -13.79 -37.25 18.69
C THR A 386 -13.09 -36.04 18.08
N GLY A 387 -13.77 -35.27 17.23
CA GLY A 387 -13.25 -34.14 16.45
C GLY A 387 -13.04 -34.47 14.97
N PRO A 388 -12.73 -33.45 14.14
CA PRO A 388 -12.61 -33.61 12.70
C PRO A 388 -11.44 -34.50 12.31
N ARG A 389 -11.64 -35.30 11.27
CA ARG A 389 -10.65 -36.22 10.71
C ARG A 389 -10.48 -35.98 9.21
N VAL A 390 -9.25 -36.14 8.73
CA VAL A 390 -8.93 -36.25 7.31
C VAL A 390 -8.90 -37.71 6.91
N ARG A 391 -9.60 -38.04 5.83
CA ARG A 391 -9.60 -39.36 5.20
C ARG A 391 -9.48 -39.24 3.68
N VAL A 392 -9.13 -40.35 3.03
CA VAL A 392 -9.14 -40.47 1.57
C VAL A 392 -10.17 -41.52 1.15
N LEU A 393 -10.90 -41.24 0.07
CA LEU A 393 -11.83 -42.15 -0.58
C LEU A 393 -11.39 -42.39 -2.02
N ASP A 394 -11.39 -43.64 -2.45
CA ASP A 394 -11.39 -43.99 -3.87
C ASP A 394 -12.82 -43.87 -4.43
N ALA A 395 -13.01 -42.99 -5.40
CA ALA A 395 -14.34 -42.63 -5.89
C ALA A 395 -14.97 -43.69 -6.81
N GLU A 396 -14.19 -44.63 -7.34
CA GLU A 396 -14.69 -45.73 -8.18
C GLU A 396 -15.07 -46.94 -7.32
N THR A 397 -14.14 -47.37 -6.45
CA THR A 397 -14.33 -48.56 -5.60
C THR A 397 -15.12 -48.28 -4.33
N GLN A 398 -15.33 -46.99 -4.00
CA GLN A 398 -15.92 -46.53 -2.75
C GLN A 398 -15.13 -47.01 -1.50
N GLN A 399 -13.84 -47.34 -1.67
CA GLN A 399 -12.98 -47.78 -0.57
C GLN A 399 -12.38 -46.58 0.16
N LEU A 400 -12.54 -46.56 1.48
CA LEU A 400 -11.91 -45.58 2.36
C LEU A 400 -10.48 -46.00 2.70
N SER A 401 -9.62 -45.01 2.91
CA SER A 401 -8.26 -45.21 3.43
C SER A 401 -8.28 -45.98 4.76
N ALA A 402 -7.30 -46.88 4.92
CA ALA A 402 -7.06 -47.58 6.18
C ALA A 402 -6.61 -46.66 7.32
N TRP A 403 -6.10 -45.47 6.98
CA TRP A 403 -5.71 -44.42 7.92
C TRP A 403 -6.77 -43.32 8.03
N SER A 404 -6.70 -42.60 9.16
CA SER A 404 -7.53 -41.44 9.49
C SER A 404 -6.71 -40.53 10.41
N GLU A 405 -6.64 -39.24 10.09
CA GLU A 405 -5.74 -38.30 10.77
C GLU A 405 -6.53 -37.16 11.43
N PRO A 406 -6.29 -36.81 12.71
CA PRO A 406 -6.92 -35.65 13.33
C PRO A 406 -6.64 -34.35 12.56
N GLY A 407 -7.69 -33.74 11.99
CA GLY A 407 -7.52 -32.51 11.23
C GLY A 407 -8.68 -32.16 10.32
N PHE A 408 -8.54 -31.01 9.65
CA PHE A 408 -9.57 -30.41 8.81
C PHE A 408 -8.96 -29.69 7.60
N ALA A 409 -9.84 -29.34 6.63
CA ALA A 409 -9.49 -28.64 5.39
C ALA A 409 -8.33 -29.27 4.60
N PRO A 410 -8.45 -30.54 4.19
CA PRO A 410 -7.40 -31.19 3.41
C PRO A 410 -7.21 -30.53 2.05
N ALA A 411 -5.96 -30.49 1.58
CA ALA A 411 -5.58 -30.03 0.25
C ALA A 411 -4.56 -31.00 -0.36
N TRP A 412 -4.94 -31.69 -1.43
CA TRP A 412 -4.06 -32.56 -2.19
C TRP A 412 -3.04 -31.73 -2.98
N SER A 413 -1.79 -32.16 -2.97
CA SER A 413 -0.72 -31.58 -3.79
C SER A 413 -0.93 -31.86 -5.28
N PRO A 414 -0.57 -30.93 -6.19
CA PRO A 414 -0.71 -31.12 -7.64
C PRO A 414 0.04 -32.33 -8.22
N ASN A 415 1.11 -32.79 -7.57
CA ASN A 415 1.84 -34.00 -7.95
C ASN A 415 1.22 -35.30 -7.38
N GLY A 416 0.21 -35.20 -6.52
CA GLY A 416 -0.53 -36.34 -6.00
C GLY A 416 0.11 -37.04 -4.80
N GLN A 417 1.28 -36.61 -4.33
CA GLN A 417 2.08 -37.36 -3.34
C GLN A 417 1.75 -37.01 -1.89
N MET A 418 1.35 -35.77 -1.63
CA MET A 418 1.12 -35.24 -0.29
C MET A 418 -0.29 -34.65 -0.14
N ILE A 419 -0.80 -34.66 1.08
CA ILE A 419 -2.02 -33.96 1.51
C ILE A 419 -1.63 -33.00 2.63
N ALA A 420 -1.92 -31.72 2.47
CA ALA A 420 -1.81 -30.71 3.52
C ALA A 420 -3.12 -30.62 4.32
N TYR A 421 -3.06 -30.37 5.61
CA TYR A 421 -4.24 -30.21 6.47
C TYR A 421 -3.93 -29.37 7.72
N MET A 422 -4.96 -28.84 8.38
CA MET A 422 -4.83 -28.18 9.68
C MET A 422 -5.24 -29.13 10.80
N ASN A 423 -4.50 -29.16 11.90
CA ASN A 423 -4.89 -29.92 13.10
C ASN A 423 -5.66 -29.03 14.11
N SER A 424 -6.19 -29.63 15.18
CA SER A 424 -6.95 -28.92 16.21
C SER A 424 -6.15 -27.88 17.02
N LYS A 425 -4.81 -27.96 16.99
CA LYS A 425 -3.91 -26.99 17.64
C LYS A 425 -3.70 -25.74 16.80
N GLY A 426 -4.18 -25.71 15.56
CA GLY A 426 -3.79 -24.68 14.59
C GLY A 426 -2.36 -24.90 14.13
N ASP A 427 -1.98 -26.12 13.77
CA ASP A 427 -0.75 -26.35 13.02
C ASP A 427 -1.09 -26.73 11.58
N LEU A 428 -0.27 -26.27 10.63
CA LEU A 428 -0.29 -26.76 9.26
C LEU A 428 0.57 -28.02 9.20
N ASN A 429 -0.03 -29.10 8.73
CA ASN A 429 0.58 -30.42 8.64
C ASN A 429 0.56 -30.90 7.19
N VAL A 430 1.43 -31.87 6.90
CA VAL A 430 1.38 -32.65 5.68
C VAL A 430 1.53 -34.13 5.99
N ILE A 431 0.89 -34.96 5.17
CA ILE A 431 0.94 -36.42 5.23
C ILE A 431 1.08 -36.97 3.80
N GLY A 432 1.72 -38.13 3.64
CA GLY A 432 1.72 -38.85 2.38
C GLY A 432 0.30 -39.22 1.96
N ALA A 433 0.04 -39.29 0.65
CA ALA A 433 -1.27 -39.67 0.12
C ALA A 433 -1.71 -41.10 0.54
N ASP A 434 -0.77 -41.93 0.95
CA ASP A 434 -0.96 -43.27 1.51
C ASP A 434 -1.05 -43.29 3.05
N GLY A 435 -0.96 -42.13 3.70
CA GLY A 435 -0.99 -41.97 5.16
C GLY A 435 0.39 -42.02 5.83
N SER A 436 1.47 -42.14 5.07
CA SER A 436 2.82 -42.21 5.62
C SER A 436 3.34 -40.85 6.07
N SER A 437 4.27 -40.88 7.04
CA SER A 437 5.09 -39.73 7.47
C SER A 437 4.34 -38.42 7.76
N PRO A 438 3.27 -38.42 8.59
CA PRO A 438 2.63 -37.18 9.02
C PRO A 438 3.61 -36.30 9.78
N ARG A 439 3.64 -35.00 9.47
CA ARG A 439 4.51 -34.03 10.14
C ARG A 439 3.95 -32.62 10.10
N VAL A 440 4.31 -31.85 11.13
CA VAL A 440 4.04 -30.41 11.21
C VAL A 440 4.99 -29.66 10.29
N VAL A 441 4.45 -28.70 9.52
CA VAL A 441 5.20 -27.77 8.66
C VAL A 441 5.26 -26.38 9.26
N VAL A 442 4.15 -25.93 9.89
CA VAL A 442 4.07 -24.67 10.62
C VAL A 442 3.36 -24.92 11.94
N ALA A 443 4.01 -24.58 13.05
CA ALA A 443 3.50 -24.82 14.40
C ALA A 443 3.08 -23.51 15.10
N GLY A 444 2.08 -23.60 15.98
CA GLY A 444 1.80 -22.58 16.99
C GLY A 444 1.31 -21.24 16.43
N LYS A 445 0.61 -21.27 15.29
CA LYS A 445 -0.02 -20.08 14.71
C LYS A 445 -1.52 -20.15 14.91
N GLU A 446 -2.17 -19.01 15.17
CA GLU A 446 -3.64 -18.97 15.24
C GLU A 446 -4.21 -18.99 13.82
N PHE A 447 -4.44 -20.19 13.28
CA PHE A 447 -5.07 -20.40 11.99
C PHE A 447 -6.57 -20.10 12.05
N LEU A 448 -7.06 -19.45 11.00
CA LEU A 448 -8.48 -19.22 10.82
C LEU A 448 -9.13 -20.50 10.29
N ARG A 449 -9.90 -21.19 11.15
CA ARG A 449 -10.54 -22.52 10.91
C ARG A 449 -11.38 -22.65 9.63
N TYR A 450 -11.68 -21.53 8.97
CA TYR A 450 -12.55 -21.47 7.80
C TYR A 450 -11.85 -21.10 6.51
N ASP A 451 -10.60 -20.66 6.55
CA ASP A 451 -9.82 -20.30 5.36
C ASP A 451 -9.19 -21.54 4.70
N GLY A 452 -9.07 -21.51 3.38
CA GLY A 452 -8.54 -22.61 2.58
C GLY A 452 -7.01 -22.68 2.63
N ILE A 453 -6.48 -23.90 2.57
CA ILE A 453 -5.09 -24.18 2.21
C ILE A 453 -5.03 -24.41 0.70
N THR A 454 -3.98 -23.93 0.03
CA THR A 454 -3.74 -24.24 -1.38
C THR A 454 -2.27 -24.47 -1.64
N TRP A 455 -1.96 -25.44 -2.50
CA TRP A 455 -0.60 -25.69 -2.96
C TRP A 455 -0.23 -24.76 -4.12
N SER A 456 1.05 -24.46 -4.27
CA SER A 456 1.60 -23.96 -5.52
C SER A 456 1.58 -25.04 -6.60
N PRO A 457 1.54 -24.67 -7.90
CA PRO A 457 1.48 -25.62 -9.01
C PRO A 457 2.64 -26.62 -9.04
N ASP A 458 3.82 -26.21 -8.56
CA ASP A 458 5.02 -27.05 -8.46
C ASP A 458 4.99 -28.04 -7.28
N SER A 459 3.94 -28.05 -6.46
CA SER A 459 3.79 -28.88 -5.25
C SER A 459 4.85 -28.65 -4.16
N GLN A 460 5.59 -27.54 -4.22
CA GLN A 460 6.65 -27.25 -3.23
C GLN A 460 6.20 -26.31 -2.12
N TRP A 461 5.22 -25.45 -2.39
CA TRP A 461 4.77 -24.42 -1.46
C TRP A 461 3.30 -24.59 -1.11
N ILE A 462 2.97 -24.22 0.12
CA ILE A 462 1.62 -24.24 0.66
C ILE A 462 1.28 -22.84 1.10
N MET A 463 0.27 -22.23 0.49
CA MET A 463 -0.30 -20.97 0.96
C MET A 463 -1.29 -21.24 2.09
N TYR A 464 -1.17 -20.43 3.13
CA TYR A 464 -2.02 -20.49 4.30
C TYR A 464 -2.22 -19.09 4.90
N ARG A 465 -3.27 -18.96 5.71
CA ARG A 465 -3.60 -17.72 6.40
C ARG A 465 -3.68 -17.92 7.91
N VAL A 466 -3.09 -16.98 8.63
CA VAL A 466 -3.11 -16.87 10.10
C VAL A 466 -3.58 -15.46 10.47
N LEU A 467 -3.80 -15.18 11.76
CA LEU A 467 -4.18 -13.85 12.21
C LEU A 467 -3.21 -12.74 11.77
N GLU A 468 -1.92 -13.03 11.75
CA GLU A 468 -0.86 -12.08 11.35
C GLU A 468 -0.88 -11.75 9.85
N GLY A 469 -1.51 -12.59 9.02
CA GLY A 469 -1.59 -12.39 7.58
C GLY A 469 -1.53 -13.67 6.74
N THR A 470 -1.32 -13.50 5.45
CA THR A 470 -1.16 -14.59 4.47
C THR A 470 0.32 -14.86 4.21
N SER A 471 0.70 -16.13 4.16
CA SER A 471 2.08 -16.57 3.86
C SER A 471 2.07 -17.83 3.01
N ILE A 472 3.21 -18.14 2.41
CA ILE A 472 3.50 -19.47 1.88
C ILE A 472 4.60 -20.13 2.70
N VAL A 473 4.51 -21.45 2.85
CA VAL A 473 5.57 -22.26 3.43
C VAL A 473 6.05 -23.30 2.44
N ASN A 474 7.36 -23.51 2.35
CA ASN A 474 7.90 -24.63 1.59
C ASN A 474 7.59 -25.93 2.36
N ALA A 475 6.87 -26.84 1.72
CA ALA A 475 6.39 -28.05 2.36
C ALA A 475 7.53 -28.95 2.84
N GLN A 476 8.72 -28.89 2.23
CA GLN A 476 9.87 -29.71 2.57
C GLN A 476 10.82 -29.02 3.55
N THR A 477 11.18 -27.75 3.29
CA THR A 477 12.19 -27.03 4.09
C THR A 477 11.62 -26.28 5.28
N GLY A 478 10.31 -25.99 5.28
CA GLY A 478 9.67 -25.14 6.28
C GLY A 478 9.98 -23.64 6.11
N GLU A 479 10.63 -23.23 5.01
CA GLU A 479 10.86 -21.80 4.73
C GLU A 479 9.52 -21.08 4.57
N VAL A 480 9.31 -19.99 5.33
CA VAL A 480 8.08 -19.19 5.29
C VAL A 480 8.33 -17.85 4.60
N LEU A 481 7.49 -17.51 3.63
CA LEU A 481 7.51 -16.23 2.93
C LEU A 481 6.16 -15.51 3.11
N PRO A 482 6.13 -14.32 3.75
CA PRO A 482 4.89 -13.56 3.90
C PRO A 482 4.44 -12.96 2.57
N ILE A 483 3.13 -12.79 2.42
CA ILE A 483 2.49 -12.14 1.27
C ILE A 483 1.55 -11.04 1.79
N PRO A 484 2.09 -9.89 2.27
CA PRO A 484 1.32 -8.90 3.04
C PRO A 484 0.09 -8.35 2.31
N ARG A 485 0.13 -8.29 0.98
CA ARG A 485 -0.99 -7.79 0.17
C ARG A 485 -2.19 -8.72 0.13
N LEU A 486 -2.00 -9.99 0.47
CA LEU A 486 -3.11 -10.93 0.54
C LEU A 486 -3.86 -10.87 1.88
N ASN A 487 -3.45 -10.01 2.83
CA ASN A 487 -4.07 -9.92 4.15
C ASN A 487 -5.54 -9.46 4.12
N ALA A 488 -6.04 -8.85 3.05
CA ALA A 488 -7.47 -8.55 2.92
C ALA A 488 -8.31 -9.68 2.30
N TYR A 489 -7.67 -10.76 1.83
CA TYR A 489 -8.31 -11.78 1.01
C TYR A 489 -8.45 -13.14 1.72
N PHE A 490 -9.60 -13.78 1.53
CA PHE A 490 -9.95 -15.05 2.14
C PHE A 490 -10.14 -16.12 1.07
N ASN A 491 -9.97 -17.39 1.46
CA ASN A 491 -10.11 -18.57 0.61
C ASN A 491 -9.27 -18.46 -0.67
N VAL A 492 -8.02 -18.02 -0.52
CA VAL A 492 -7.11 -17.88 -1.66
C VAL A 492 -6.83 -19.26 -2.26
N ASN A 493 -6.97 -19.37 -3.58
CA ASN A 493 -6.70 -20.58 -4.31
C ASN A 493 -5.77 -20.32 -5.50
N TRP A 494 -4.77 -21.17 -5.63
CA TRP A 494 -3.75 -21.09 -6.66
C TRP A 494 -4.18 -21.89 -7.89
N ARG A 495 -4.03 -21.29 -9.06
CA ARG A 495 -4.17 -21.95 -10.36
C ARG A 495 -2.87 -22.58 -10.82
#